data_AF-R6TNC7-F1
#
_entry.id   AF-R6TNC7-F1
#
_cell.length_a   1.000
_cell.length_b   1.000
_cell.length_c   1.000
_cell.angle_alpha   90.00
_cell.angle_beta   90.00
_cell.angle_gamma   90.00
#
_symmetry.space_group_name_H-M   'P 1'
#
loop_
_entity.id
_entity.type
_entity.pdbx_description
1 polymer ?
#
loop_
_entity_poly.entity_id
_entity_poly.type
_entity_poly.pdbx_seq_one_letter_code
_entity_poly.pdbx_strand_id
1 'polypeptide(L)' 'MKLSHEEIAARLAASPEHDVCVLRIEEGDFGCEEHRDPPCLWLLTENAAGERHSLELPEPRVEALGLAEGCTCRRADLHP' A
#
# COMPACT_ATOMS: atom_id res chain seq x y z
N MET A 1 -6.38 -10.19 -6.07
CA MET A 1 -7.46 -9.89 -7.05
C MET A 1 -7.11 -8.57 -7.73
N LYS A 2 -7.43 -8.34 -9.02
CA LYS A 2 -7.26 -7.00 -9.62
C LYS A 2 -8.50 -6.17 -9.32
N LEU A 3 -8.38 -5.19 -8.42
CA LEU A 3 -9.45 -4.22 -8.17
C LEU A 3 -9.60 -3.29 -9.38
N SER A 4 -10.83 -3.06 -9.80
CA SER A 4 -11.13 -2.01 -10.78
C SER A 4 -11.05 -0.62 -10.13
N HIS A 5 -10.84 0.39 -10.96
CA HIS A 5 -10.82 1.79 -10.53
C HIS A 5 -12.14 2.20 -9.85
N GLU A 6 -13.29 1.72 -10.35
CA GLU A 6 -14.60 2.01 -9.77
C GLU A 6 -14.72 1.44 -8.35
N GLU A 7 -14.22 0.24 -8.10
CA GLU A 7 -14.19 -0.35 -6.76
C GLU A 7 -13.25 0.39 -5.81
N ILE A 8 -12.12 0.89 -6.31
CA ILE A 8 -11.17 1.70 -5.53
C ILE A 8 -11.82 3.01 -5.12
N ALA A 9 -12.42 3.72 -6.07
CA ALA A 9 -13.15 4.96 -5.81
C ALA A 9 -14.30 4.75 -4.83
N ALA A 10 -15.06 3.65 -4.96
CA ALA A 10 -16.14 3.32 -4.03
C ALA A 10 -15.63 3.07 -2.60
N ARG A 11 -14.51 2.36 -2.44
CA ARG A 11 -13.89 2.12 -1.12
C ARG A 11 -13.39 3.42 -0.47
N LEU A 12 -12.75 4.27 -1.26
CA LEU A 12 -12.26 5.58 -0.79
C LEU A 12 -13.41 6.52 -0.45
N ALA A 13 -14.48 6.53 -1.25
CA ALA A 13 -15.69 7.29 -0.93
C ALA A 13 -16.37 6.81 0.36
N ALA A 14 -16.30 5.51 0.68
CA ALA A 14 -16.81 4.95 1.93
C ALA A 14 -15.93 5.26 3.16
N SER A 15 -14.67 5.65 2.95
CA SER A 15 -13.70 5.97 4.00
C SER A 15 -13.09 7.34 3.75
N PRO A 16 -13.80 8.45 4.05
CA PRO A 16 -13.35 9.81 3.71
C PRO A 16 -12.06 10.23 4.43
N GLU A 17 -11.67 9.48 5.45
CA GLU A 17 -10.43 9.65 6.19
C GLU A 17 -9.21 9.09 5.45
N HIS A 18 -9.42 8.31 4.39
CA HIS A 18 -8.40 7.62 3.61
C HIS A 18 -8.32 8.20 2.20
N ASP A 19 -7.11 8.29 1.67
CA ASP A 19 -6.84 8.90 0.37
C ASP A 19 -6.23 7.93 -0.64
N VAL A 20 -5.82 6.72 -0.20
CA VAL A 20 -5.27 5.66 -1.06
C VAL A 20 -5.79 4.27 -0.71
N CYS A 21 -5.89 3.42 -1.73
CA CYS A 21 -6.20 1.99 -1.61
C CYS A 21 -4.95 1.17 -1.92
N VAL A 22 -4.63 0.18 -1.07
CA VAL A 22 -3.57 -0.78 -1.33
C VAL A 22 -4.04 -1.74 -2.42
N LEU A 23 -3.33 -1.78 -3.54
CA LEU A 23 -3.63 -2.69 -4.65
C LEU A 23 -2.86 -3.99 -4.53
N ARG A 24 -1.63 -3.91 -4.01
CA ARG A 24 -0.70 -5.04 -3.98
C ARG A 24 0.32 -4.89 -2.87
N ILE A 25 0.71 -6.01 -2.29
CA ILE A 25 1.83 -6.11 -1.35
C ILE A 25 2.70 -7.28 -1.82
N GLU A 26 3.98 -7.04 -2.07
CA GLU A 26 4.96 -8.06 -2.50
C GLU A 26 6.23 -7.92 -1.67
N GLU A 27 7.06 -8.97 -1.61
CA GLU A 27 8.39 -8.88 -1.03
C GLU A 27 9.21 -7.84 -1.81
N GLY A 28 9.94 -6.97 -1.12
CA GLY A 28 10.84 -6.02 -1.78
C GLY A 28 11.93 -6.78 -2.53
N ASP A 29 12.14 -6.46 -3.80
CA ASP A 29 13.28 -7.00 -4.57
C ASP A 29 14.53 -6.25 -4.16
N PHE A 30 15.25 -6.80 -3.17
CA PHE A 30 16.62 -6.43 -2.90
C PHE A 30 17.47 -7.21 -3.90
N GLY A 31 18.08 -6.54 -4.87
CA GLY A 31 18.98 -7.19 -5.84
C GLY A 31 20.21 -7.83 -5.17
N CYS A 32 21.41 -7.71 -5.73
CA CYS A 32 22.64 -8.15 -5.03
C CYS A 32 22.97 -7.35 -3.74
N GLU A 33 22.00 -6.61 -3.19
CA GLU A 33 22.09 -5.82 -1.97
C GLU A 33 21.74 -6.66 -0.73
N GLU A 34 22.30 -6.24 0.40
CA GLU A 34 22.13 -6.89 1.69
C GLU A 34 20.64 -6.98 2.07
N HIS A 35 20.22 -8.16 2.56
CA HIS A 35 18.85 -8.32 3.07
C HIS A 35 18.63 -7.33 4.22
N ARG A 36 17.60 -6.48 4.11
CA ARG A 36 17.26 -5.54 5.18
C ARG A 36 16.67 -6.30 6.37
N ASP A 37 17.11 -5.94 7.57
CA ASP A 37 16.53 -6.41 8.83
C ASP A 37 15.93 -5.19 9.58
N PRO A 38 14.60 -5.14 9.76
CA PRO A 38 13.60 -6.10 9.27
C PRO A 38 13.40 -6.04 7.74
N PRO A 39 12.83 -7.10 7.14
CA PRO A 39 12.53 -7.11 5.70
C PRO A 39 11.59 -5.96 5.33
N CYS A 40 11.70 -5.45 4.10
CA CYS A 40 10.74 -4.48 3.56
C CYS A 40 9.82 -5.16 2.54
N LEU A 41 8.57 -4.73 2.55
CA LEU A 41 7.57 -5.09 1.57
C LEU A 41 7.39 -3.92 0.61
N TRP A 42 7.22 -4.24 -0.67
CA TRP A 42 6.81 -3.31 -1.69
C TRP A 42 5.29 -3.22 -1.73
N LEU A 43 4.76 -2.00 -1.72
CA LEU A 43 3.32 -1.73 -1.79
C LEU A 43 3.02 -0.94 -3.06
N LEU A 44 1.96 -1.35 -3.76
CA LEU A 44 1.33 -0.54 -4.80
C LEU A 44 0.03 0.01 -4.27
N THR A 45 -0.17 1.32 -4.40
CA THR A 45 -1.38 2.03 -4.00
C THR A 45 -1.98 2.81 -5.15
N GLU A 46 -3.28 3.07 -5.12
CA GLU A 46 -3.98 3.95 -6.06
C GLU A 46 -4.95 4.88 -5.31
N ASN A 47 -5.00 6.14 -5.72
CA ASN A 47 -5.95 7.12 -5.18
C ASN A 47 -7.25 7.17 -6.00
N ALA A 48 -8.23 7.97 -5.55
CA ALA A 48 -9.50 8.11 -6.23
C ALA A 48 -9.40 8.75 -7.63
N ALA A 49 -8.29 9.44 -7.94
CA ALA A 49 -8.01 10.00 -9.25
C ALA A 49 -7.37 8.99 -10.21
N GLY A 50 -7.06 7.76 -9.74
CA GLY A 50 -6.40 6.72 -10.52
C GLY A 50 -4.87 6.87 -10.56
N GLU A 51 -4.31 7.76 -9.75
CA GLU A 51 -2.86 7.93 -9.64
C GLU A 51 -2.28 6.81 -8.78
N ARG A 52 -1.26 6.14 -9.32
CA ARG A 52 -0.60 5.01 -8.65
C ARG A 52 0.71 5.43 -8.01
N HIS A 53 0.95 4.90 -6.82
CA HIS A 53 2.17 5.12 -6.10
C HIS A 53 2.72 3.81 -5.56
N SER A 54 3.98 3.54 -5.87
CA SER A 54 4.76 2.46 -5.30
C SER A 54 5.64 2.98 -4.18
N LEU A 55 5.76 2.22 -3.10
CA LEU A 55 6.65 2.52 -1.98
C LEU A 55 7.12 1.22 -1.33
N GLU A 56 8.12 1.34 -0.45
CA GLU A 56 8.58 0.24 0.39
C GLU A 56 8.35 0.59 1.86
N LEU A 57 7.88 -0.37 2.63
CA LEU A 57 7.71 -0.25 4.08
C LEU A 57 8.31 -1.45 4.79
N PRO A 58 8.93 -1.28 5.97
CA PRO A 58 9.32 -2.40 6.81
C PRO A 58 8.11 -3.30 7.12
N GLU A 59 8.28 -4.62 7.03
CA GLU A 59 7.22 -5.61 7.31
C GLU A 59 6.53 -5.36 8.67
N PRO A 60 7.25 -5.08 9.78
CA PRO A 60 6.59 -4.78 11.06
C PRO A 60 5.72 -3.53 11.02
N ARG A 61 6.03 -2.56 10.14
CA ARG A 61 5.22 -1.36 9.95
C ARG A 61 3.94 -1.67 9.16
N VAL A 62 4.04 -2.52 8.14
CA VAL A 62 2.89 -3.02 7.38
C VAL A 62 1.92 -3.78 8.29
N GLU A 63 2.46 -4.66 9.15
CA GLU A 63 1.69 -5.40 10.15
C GLU A 63 1.05 -4.47 11.20
N ALA A 64 1.81 -3.52 11.75
CA ALA A 64 1.31 -2.58 12.75
C ALA A 64 0.17 -1.69 12.22
N LEU A 65 0.21 -1.35 10.93
CA LEU A 65 -0.84 -0.61 10.24
C LEU A 65 -2.00 -1.51 9.76
N GLY A 66 -1.87 -2.84 9.87
CA GLY A 66 -2.87 -3.80 9.42
C GLY A 66 -3.14 -3.72 7.91
N LEU A 67 -2.13 -3.38 7.11
CA LEU A 67 -2.30 -3.21 5.67
C LEU A 67 -2.50 -4.56 4.97
N ALA A 68 -3.45 -4.60 4.04
CA ALA A 68 -3.75 -5.77 3.22
C ALA A 68 -4.21 -5.31 1.83
N GLU A 69 -4.10 -6.19 0.82
CA GLU A 69 -4.64 -5.89 -0.51
C GLU A 69 -6.13 -5.54 -0.44
N GLY A 70 -6.50 -4.39 -1.00
CA GLY A 70 -7.86 -3.85 -0.99
C GLY A 70 -8.23 -3.05 0.25
N CYS A 71 -7.34 -2.89 1.23
CA CYS A 71 -7.56 -1.94 2.32
C CYS A 71 -7.37 -0.49 1.84
N THR A 72 -7.98 0.44 2.57
CA THR A 72 -7.76 1.88 2.38
C THR A 72 -7.04 2.44 3.60
N CYS A 73 -6.18 3.42 3.38
CA CYS A 73 -5.41 4.07 4.44
C CYS A 73 -5.05 5.51 4.04
N ARG A 74 -4.46 6.27 4.98
CA ARG A 74 -3.90 7.58 4.64
C ARG A 74 -2.53 7.41 4.03
N ARG A 75 -2.24 8.13 2.96
CA ARG A 75 -0.88 8.14 2.40
C ARG A 75 0.15 8.65 3.42
N ALA A 76 -0.26 9.55 4.31
CA ALA A 76 0.60 10.06 5.38
C ALA A 76 1.09 8.94 6.33
N ASP A 77 0.28 7.91 6.56
CA ASP A 77 0.65 6.79 7.44
C ASP A 77 1.68 5.85 6.79
N LEU A 78 1.77 5.91 5.46
CA LEU A 78 2.70 5.15 4.62
C LEU A 78 4.08 5.82 4.47
N HIS A 79 4.31 6.96 5.13
CA HIS A 79 5.65 7.53 5.23
C HIS A 79 6.42 6.87 6.39
N PRO A 80 7.68 6.43 6.16
CA PRO A 80 8.53 5.87 7.21
C PRO A 80 8.93 6.90 8.26
#